data_AF-A0A520ER23-F1
#
_entry.id   AF-A0A520ER23-F1
#
_cell.length_a   1.000
_cell.length_b   1.000
_cell.length_c   1.000
_cell.angle_alpha   90.00
_cell.angle_beta   90.00
_cell.angle_gamma   90.00
#
_symmetry.space_group_name_H-M   'P 1'
#
loop_
_entity.id
_entity.type
_entity.pdbx_description
1 polymer ?
#
loop_
_entity_poly.entity_id
_entity_poly.type
_entity_poly.pdbx_seq_one_letter_code
_entity_poly.pdbx_strand_id
1 'polypeptide(L)' 'MTNIRPFPGALSLVESTCTFEKYYEQLYAKAPALAWTLDADVDRRTALEEFFAKTPEERRTTVDSWVA' A
#
# COMPACT_ATOMS: atom_id res chain seq x y z
N MET A 1 -4.61 16.29 -6.58
CA MET A 1 -4.99 14.89 -6.83
C MET A 1 -3.71 14.12 -7.09
N THR A 2 -3.11 13.55 -6.06
CA THR A 2 -1.91 12.71 -6.20
C THR A 2 -2.36 11.45 -6.94
N ASN A 3 -1.87 11.26 -8.16
CA ASN A 3 -2.23 10.12 -9.00
C ASN A 3 -1.46 8.88 -8.47
N ILE A 4 -1.91 8.36 -7.33
CA ILE A 4 -1.32 7.17 -6.72
C ILE A 4 -1.69 6.01 -7.64
N ARG A 5 -0.72 5.53 -8.42
CA ARG A 5 -0.92 4.33 -9.24
C ARG A 5 -1.29 3.17 -8.32
N PRO A 6 -2.26 2.31 -8.70
CA PRO A 6 -2.71 1.22 -7.86
C PRO A 6 -1.54 0.37 -7.39
N PHE A 7 -1.49 0.11 -6.09
CA PHE A 7 -0.51 -0.83 -5.54
C PHE A 7 -0.87 -2.25 -5.98
N PRO A 8 0.06 -3.00 -6.59
CA PRO A 8 -0.19 -4.40 -6.93
C PRO A 8 -0.60 -5.18 -5.68
N GLY A 9 -1.77 -5.81 -5.71
CA GLY A 9 -2.30 -6.58 -4.59
C GLY A 9 -2.98 -5.76 -3.49
N ALA A 10 -3.29 -4.48 -3.71
CA ALA A 10 -3.97 -3.64 -2.71
C ALA A 10 -5.33 -4.20 -2.24
N LEU A 11 -6.07 -4.90 -3.11
CA LEU A 11 -7.30 -5.63 -2.73
C LEU A 11 -7.06 -6.65 -1.61
N SER A 12 -5.92 -7.36 -1.64
CA SER A 12 -5.54 -8.32 -0.61
C SER A 12 -5.12 -7.64 0.70
N LEU A 13 -4.87 -6.33 0.68
CA LEU A 13 -4.48 -5.54 1.85
C LEU A 13 -5.69 -4.89 2.55
N VAL A 14 -6.85 -4.81 1.90
CA VAL A 14 -8.08 -4.23 2.46
C VAL A 14 -8.45 -4.90 3.78
N GLU A 15 -8.61 -6.22 3.77
CA GLU A 15 -8.99 -7.04 4.93
C GLU A 15 -7.78 -7.48 5.79
N SER A 16 -6.58 -6.99 5.46
CA SER A 16 -5.38 -7.39 6.16
C SER A 16 -5.32 -6.74 7.55
N THR A 17 -5.15 -7.57 8.58
CA THR A 17 -4.84 -7.13 9.95
C THR A 17 -3.35 -6.84 10.15
N CYS A 18 -2.54 -6.97 9.08
CA CYS A 18 -1.11 -6.72 9.13
C CYS A 18 -0.83 -5.21 9.21
N THR A 19 0.23 -4.84 9.91
CA THR A 19 0.71 -3.45 9.96
C THR A 19 1.52 -3.11 8.71
N PHE A 20 1.64 -1.81 8.41
CA PHE A 20 2.52 -1.32 7.34
C PHE A 20 3.94 -1.88 7.48
N GLU A 21 4.54 -1.82 8.68
CA GLU A 21 5.89 -2.32 8.94
C GLU A 21 6.05 -3.79 8.58
N LYS A 22 5.07 -4.65 8.94
CA LYS A 22 5.12 -6.08 8.62
C LYS A 22 4.91 -6.35 7.14
N TYR A 23 4.03 -5.59 6.47
CA TYR A 23 3.93 -5.63 5.02
C TYR A 23 5.25 -5.20 4.37
N TYR A 24 5.88 -4.14 4.88
CA TYR A 24 7.13 -3.58 4.35
C TYR A 24 8.31 -4.55 4.51
N GLU A 25 8.43 -5.18 5.68
CA GLU A 25 9.40 -6.24 5.95
C GLU A 25 9.22 -7.42 4.98
N GLN A 26 7.97 -7.86 4.74
CA GLN A 26 7.69 -8.92 3.77
C GLN A 26 7.97 -8.49 2.32
N LEU A 27 7.72 -7.23 1.98
CA LEU A 27 8.02 -6.69 0.66
C LEU A 27 9.52 -6.74 0.41
N TYR A 28 10.32 -6.36 1.39
CA TYR A 28 11.78 -6.50 1.35
C TYR A 28 12.25 -7.95 1.16
N ALA A 29 11.60 -8.90 1.83
CA ALA A 29 11.96 -10.32 1.73
C ALA A 29 11.53 -10.97 0.40
N LYS A 30 10.35 -10.61 -0.13
CA LYS A 30 9.75 -11.27 -1.30
C LYS A 30 9.98 -10.53 -2.62
N ALA A 31 10.11 -9.21 -2.57
CA ALA A 31 10.24 -8.35 -3.74
C ALA A 31 11.13 -7.12 -3.43
N PRO A 32 12.43 -7.32 -3.15
CA PRO A 32 13.34 -6.25 -2.72
C PRO A 32 13.43 -5.09 -3.73
N ALA A 33 13.31 -5.37 -5.04
CA ALA A 33 13.29 -4.33 -6.07
C ALA A 33 12.08 -3.37 -5.91
N LEU A 34 10.90 -3.88 -5.52
CA LEU A 34 9.73 -3.04 -5.25
C LEU A 34 9.87 -2.29 -3.92
N ALA A 35 10.54 -2.87 -2.94
CA ALA A 35 10.84 -2.18 -1.69
C ALA A 35 11.79 -1.00 -1.92
N TRP A 36 12.83 -1.18 -2.73
CA TRP A 36 13.75 -0.09 -3.09
C TRP A 36 13.10 1.02 -3.91
N THR A 37 12.19 0.69 -4.83
CA THR A 37 11.44 1.75 -5.54
C THR A 37 10.51 2.50 -4.59
N LEU A 38 9.96 1.83 -3.59
CA LEU A 38 9.14 2.46 -2.56
C LEU A 38 9.96 3.33 -1.61
N ASP A 39 11.19 2.97 -1.29
CA ASP A 39 12.10 3.84 -0.53
C ASP A 39 12.55 5.06 -1.34
N ALA A 40 12.72 4.91 -2.65
CA ALA A 40 13.06 6.01 -3.55
C ALA A 40 11.88 6.97 -3.79
N ASP A 41 10.65 6.53 -3.56
CA ASP A 41 9.41 7.28 -3.77
C ASP A 41 8.68 7.50 -2.43
N VAL A 42 9.13 8.54 -1.71
CA VAL A 42 8.64 8.87 -0.37
C VAL A 42 7.13 9.15 -0.37
N ASP A 43 6.62 9.87 -1.38
CA ASP A 43 5.18 10.16 -1.49
C ASP A 43 4.37 8.87 -1.57
N ARG A 44 4.85 7.90 -2.36
CA ARG A 44 4.21 6.60 -2.49
C ARG A 44 4.30 5.77 -1.21
N ARG A 45 5.42 5.88 -0.48
CA ARG A 45 5.57 5.22 0.84
C ARG A 45 4.61 5.79 1.86
N THR A 46 4.54 7.12 1.98
CA THR A 46 3.61 7.81 2.88
C THR A 46 2.15 7.49 2.54
N ALA A 47 1.79 7.49 1.25
CA ALA A 47 0.45 7.08 0.83
C ALA A 47 0.11 5.63 1.23
N LEU A 48 1.09 4.73 1.22
CA LEU A 48 0.88 3.36 1.66
C LEU A 48 0.73 3.27 3.19
N GLU A 49 1.55 4.00 3.94
CA GLU A 49 1.45 4.10 5.38
C GLU A 49 0.09 4.65 5.82
N GLU A 50 -0.39 5.72 5.18
CA GLU A 50 -1.73 6.27 5.37
C GLU A 50 -2.83 5.24 5.02
N PHE A 51 -2.65 4.47 3.94
CA PHE A 51 -3.57 3.40 3.57
C PHE A 51 -3.69 2.33 4.67
N PHE A 52 -2.56 1.93 5.28
CA PHE A 52 -2.58 0.98 6.40
C PHE A 52 -3.12 1.60 7.70
N ALA A 53 -3.11 2.92 7.87
CA ALA A 53 -3.74 3.59 9.01
C ALA A 53 -5.28 3.63 8.92
N LYS A 54 -5.84 3.50 7.71
CA LYS A 54 -7.30 3.48 7.46
C LYS A 54 -7.97 2.21 7.95
N THR A 55 -9.29 2.28 8.18
CA THR A 55 -10.11 1.09 8.43
C THR A 55 -10.25 0.23 7.17
N PRO A 56 -10.62 -1.07 7.28
CA PRO A 56 -10.86 -1.91 6.11
C PRO A 56 -11.87 -1.31 5.11
N GLU A 57 -12.94 -0.67 5.60
CA GLU A 57 -13.98 -0.04 4.78
C GLU A 57 -13.43 1.15 3.96
N GLU A 58 -12.62 1.99 4.60
CA GLU A 58 -11.95 3.13 3.95
C GLU A 58 -10.87 2.67 2.96
N ARG A 59 -10.14 1.60 3.30
CA ARG A 59 -9.20 0.96 2.38
C ARG A 59 -9.93 0.42 1.15
N ARG A 60 -11.09 -0.22 1.33
CA ARG A 60 -11.90 -0.73 0.23
C ARG A 60 -12.32 0.39 -0.71
N THR A 61 -12.86 1.47 -0.16
CA THR A 61 -13.25 2.67 -0.93
C THR A 61 -12.06 3.26 -1.69
N THR A 62 -10.89 3.33 -1.05
CA THR A 62 -9.66 3.82 -1.68
C THR A 62 -9.23 2.93 -2.85
N VAL A 63 -9.23 1.60 -2.68
CA VAL A 63 -8.89 0.67 -3.76
C VAL A 63 -9.92 0.70 -4.88
N ASP A 64 -11.21 0.73 -4.56
CA ASP A 64 -12.28 0.80 -5.54
C ASP A 64 -12.15 2.07 -6.40
N SER A 65 -11.73 3.21 -5.81
CA SER A 65 -11.44 4.45 -6.54
C SER A 65 -10.22 4.41 -7.46
N TRP A 66 -9.35 3.40 -7.32
CA TRP A 66 -8.20 3.18 -8.21
C TRP A 66 -8.50 2.26 -9.38
N VAL A 67 -9.54 1.43 -9.24
CA VAL A 67 -9.98 0.45 -10.25
C VAL A 67 -11.08 1.01 -11.15
N ALA A 68 -11.82 2.03 -10.66
CA ALA A 68 -12.82 2.78 -11.42
C ALA A 68 -12.21 3.75 -12.45
#